data_AF-A0A844HJA0-F1
#
_entry.id   AF-A0A844HJA0-F1
#
_cell.length_a   1.000
_cell.length_b   1.000
_cell.length_c   1.000
_cell.angle_alpha   90.00
_cell.angle_beta   90.00
_cell.angle_gamma   90.00
#
_symmetry.space_group_name_H-M   'P 1'
#
loop_
_entity.id
_entity.type
_entity.pdbx_description
1 polymer ?
#
loop_
_entity_poly.entity_id
_entity_poly.type
_entity_poly.pdbx_seq_one_letter_code
_entity_poly.pdbx_strand_id
1 'polypeptide(L)'
;MLEISPAKIAHVIIRAREYDSGVNAWAHSGQRTGRGTETELSEFIASLNDDEKASLVAVMWIGRDTFGAEDLAEAIHTAKVENRSPTETYLMGEPQLADYLEAGMEALGISPEEAEDDLHHPV
;
A
#
# COMPACT_ATOMS: atom_id res chain seq x y z
N MET A 1 0.50 10.53 -13.80
CA MET A 1 -0.69 10.72 -12.94
C MET A 1 -0.86 9.43 -12.17
N LEU A 2 -1.11 9.49 -10.86
CA LEU A 2 -1.35 8.28 -10.07
C LEU A 2 -2.60 7.58 -10.61
N GLU A 3 -2.48 6.29 -10.90
CA GLU A 3 -3.59 5.47 -11.40
C GLU A 3 -4.38 4.83 -10.24
N ILE A 4 -3.86 4.97 -9.02
CA ILE A 4 -4.50 4.59 -7.76
C ILE A 4 -4.94 5.85 -7.01
N SER A 5 -6.10 5.80 -6.34
CA SER A 5 -6.53 6.90 -5.49
C SER A 5 -5.71 6.98 -4.20
N PRO A 6 -5.41 8.18 -3.70
CA PRO A 6 -4.76 8.36 -2.40
C PRO A 6 -5.41 7.60 -1.27
N ALA A 7 -6.74 7.56 -1.25
CA ALA A 7 -7.54 6.87 -0.24
C ALA A 7 -7.22 5.37 -0.18
N LYS A 8 -7.04 4.71 -1.34
CA LYS A 8 -6.64 3.30 -1.39
C LYS A 8 -5.23 3.08 -0.86
N ILE A 9 -4.30 4.00 -1.12
CA ILE A 9 -2.93 3.91 -0.57
C ILE A 9 -2.98 4.06 0.95
N ALA A 10 -3.74 5.03 1.47
CA ALA A 10 -3.91 5.22 2.90
C ALA A 10 -4.51 3.97 3.58
N HIS A 11 -5.52 3.35 2.96
CA HIS A 11 -6.06 2.08 3.44
C HIS A 11 -4.99 0.97 3.54
N VAL A 12 -4.10 0.86 2.55
CA VAL A 12 -2.97 -0.10 2.57
C VAL A 12 -2.00 0.21 3.70
N ILE A 13 -1.67 1.49 3.95
CA ILE A 13 -0.75 1.93 5.02
C ILE A 13 -1.26 1.47 6.39
N ILE A 14 -2.53 1.71 6.72
CA ILE A 14 -3.12 1.33 8.01
C ILE A 14 -3.04 -0.18 8.19
N ARG A 15 -3.49 -0.92 7.17
CA ARG A 15 -3.56 -2.38 7.25
C ARG A 15 -2.16 -3.00 7.32
N ALA A 16 -1.18 -2.40 6.65
CA ALA A 16 0.22 -2.81 6.75
C ALA A 16 0.80 -2.54 8.14
N ARG A 17 0.46 -1.42 8.79
CA ARG A 17 0.82 -1.15 10.20
C ARG A 17 0.19 -2.15 11.16
N GLU A 18 -1.08 -2.50 10.97
CA GLU A 18 -1.75 -3.53 11.79
C GLU A 18 -1.12 -4.92 11.60
N TYR A 19 -0.67 -5.22 10.38
CA TYR A 19 0.06 -6.44 10.07
C TYR A 19 1.44 -6.49 10.77
N ASP A 20 2.27 -5.46 10.61
CA ASP A 20 3.63 -5.40 11.18
C ASP A 20 3.62 -5.43 12.72
N SER A 21 2.67 -4.73 13.34
CA SER A 21 2.52 -4.67 14.80
C SER A 21 2.04 -5.99 15.43
N GLY A 22 1.65 -6.99 14.63
CA GLY A 22 1.19 -8.30 15.10
C GLY A 22 -0.10 -8.25 15.92
N VAL A 23 -0.79 -7.10 15.97
CA VAL A 23 -2.06 -6.93 16.67
C VAL A 23 -3.22 -7.24 15.73
N ASN A 24 -3.93 -8.33 16.02
CA ASN A 24 -5.29 -8.51 15.53
C ASN A 24 -6.25 -7.79 16.49
N ALA A 25 -6.81 -6.65 16.07
CA ALA A 25 -7.78 -5.89 16.87
C ALA A 25 -9.02 -6.71 17.35
N TRP A 26 -9.22 -7.92 16.80
CA TRP A 26 -10.32 -8.85 17.07
C TRP A 26 -9.94 -10.13 17.84
N ALA A 27 -8.76 -10.21 18.48
CA ALA A 27 -8.25 -11.42 19.18
C ALA A 27 -9.00 -11.88 20.44
N HIS A 28 -10.13 -11.28 20.82
CA HIS A 28 -10.81 -11.61 22.08
C HIS A 28 -11.54 -12.97 22.08
N SER A 29 -11.64 -13.65 20.94
CA SER A 29 -12.12 -15.03 20.86
C SER A 29 -11.00 -15.94 20.38
N GLY A 30 -10.70 -17.01 21.13
CA GLY A 30 -9.56 -17.92 20.91
C GLY A 30 -9.55 -18.71 19.61
N GLN A 31 -9.55 -18.04 18.47
CA GLN A 31 -9.12 -18.57 17.18
C GLN A 31 -7.72 -18.04 16.87
N ARG A 32 -6.82 -19.00 16.66
CA ARG A 32 -5.41 -18.78 16.38
C ARG A 32 -5.21 -17.93 15.11
N THR A 33 -4.11 -17.19 15.14
CA THR A 33 -3.27 -16.70 14.02
C THR A 33 -3.59 -15.30 13.45
N GLY A 34 -2.55 -14.48 13.31
CA GLY A 34 -2.52 -13.21 12.55
C GLY A 34 -2.86 -13.34 11.06
N ARG A 35 -3.33 -14.52 10.64
CA ARG A 35 -3.72 -14.88 9.28
C ARG A 35 -4.89 -14.06 8.74
N GLY A 36 -5.75 -13.50 9.59
CA GLY A 36 -6.87 -12.65 9.13
C GLY A 36 -6.37 -11.38 8.45
N THR A 37 -5.52 -10.62 9.15
CA THR A 37 -4.96 -9.35 8.67
C THR A 37 -4.05 -9.51 7.46
N GLU A 38 -3.20 -10.54 7.49
CA GLU A 38 -2.37 -10.94 6.35
C GLU A 38 -3.19 -11.22 5.09
N THR A 39 -4.27 -11.98 5.25
CA THR A 39 -5.12 -12.39 4.13
C THR A 39 -5.89 -11.19 3.60
N GLU A 40 -6.45 -10.35 4.47
CA GLU A 40 -7.24 -9.18 4.06
C GLU A 40 -6.42 -8.13 3.30
N LEU A 41 -5.21 -7.82 3.76
CA LEU A 41 -4.32 -6.89 3.03
C LEU A 41 -3.89 -7.48 1.68
N SER A 42 -3.49 -8.76 1.67
CA SER A 42 -3.10 -9.45 0.44
C SER A 42 -4.26 -9.53 -0.56
N GLU A 43 -5.48 -9.81 -0.10
CA GLU A 43 -6.69 -9.86 -0.94
C GLU A 43 -7.05 -8.47 -1.48
N PHE A 44 -6.93 -7.42 -0.66
CA PHE A 44 -7.15 -6.06 -1.10
C PHE A 44 -6.16 -5.68 -2.22
N ILE A 45 -4.86 -5.89 -2.01
CA ILE A 45 -3.85 -5.60 -3.03
C ILE A 45 -4.09 -6.47 -4.27
N ALA A 46 -4.42 -7.75 -4.10
CA ALA A 46 -4.72 -8.64 -5.22
C ALA A 46 -5.94 -8.18 -6.05
N SER A 47 -6.93 -7.54 -5.40
CA SER A 47 -8.13 -7.00 -6.05
C SER A 47 -7.91 -5.72 -6.87
N LEU A 48 -6.78 -5.02 -6.64
CA LEU A 48 -6.40 -3.85 -7.43
C LEU A 48 -6.09 -4.25 -8.89
N ASN A 49 -6.36 -3.34 -9.82
CA ASN A 49 -5.96 -3.55 -11.22
C ASN A 49 -4.43 -3.38 -11.40
N ASP A 50 -3.89 -3.81 -12.54
CA ASP A 50 -2.43 -3.76 -12.81
C ASP A 50 -1.85 -2.33 -12.74
N ASP A 51 -2.61 -1.34 -13.19
CA ASP A 51 -2.20 0.06 -13.16
C ASP A 51 -2.15 0.62 -11.72
N GLU A 52 -3.14 0.24 -10.91
CA GLU A 52 -3.20 0.56 -9.48
C GLU A 52 -2.07 -0.13 -8.70
N LYS A 53 -1.81 -1.41 -8.98
CA LYS A 53 -0.70 -2.17 -8.39
C LYS A 53 0.64 -1.55 -8.73
N ALA A 54 0.87 -1.18 -9.99
CA ALA A 54 2.08 -0.51 -10.42
C ALA A 54 2.25 0.85 -9.76
N SER A 55 1.17 1.62 -9.62
CA SER A 55 1.18 2.90 -8.91
C SER A 55 1.52 2.72 -7.43
N LEU A 56 0.97 1.70 -6.77
CA LEU A 56 1.26 1.41 -5.37
C LEU A 56 2.74 1.04 -5.16
N VAL A 57 3.30 0.19 -6.03
CA VAL A 57 4.73 -0.17 -6.01
C VAL A 57 5.60 1.06 -6.26
N ALA A 58 5.23 1.91 -7.21
CA ALA A 58 5.97 3.14 -7.50
C ALA A 58 6.01 4.09 -6.30
N VAL A 59 4.89 4.28 -5.60
CA VAL A 59 4.84 5.09 -4.37
C VAL A 59 5.75 4.51 -3.29
N MET A 60 5.73 3.19 -3.08
CA MET A 60 6.63 2.52 -2.14
C MET A 60 8.10 2.74 -2.50
N TRP A 61 8.45 2.63 -3.78
CA TRP A 61 9.82 2.89 -4.24
C TRP A 61 10.26 4.34 -4.05
N ILE A 62 9.35 5.31 -4.19
CA ILE A 62 9.63 6.72 -3.93
C ILE A 62 9.94 6.94 -2.44
N GLY A 63 9.12 6.40 -1.54
CA GLY A 63 9.37 6.55 -0.10
C GLY A 63 10.59 5.78 0.41
N ARG A 64 11.07 4.80 -0.36
CA ARG A 64 12.36 4.11 -0.13
C ARG A 64 13.55 4.85 -0.75
N ASP A 65 13.36 6.00 -1.38
CA ASP A 65 14.41 6.75 -2.09
C ASP A 65 15.01 5.97 -3.29
N THR A 66 14.26 5.00 -3.84
CA THR A 66 14.67 4.27 -5.06
C THR A 66 14.40 5.10 -6.32
N PHE A 67 13.34 5.91 -6.30
CA PHE A 67 12.98 6.87 -7.35
C PHE A 67 12.62 8.22 -6.70
N GLY A 68 12.78 9.32 -7.43
CA GLY A 68 12.29 10.62 -7.01
C GLY A 68 10.79 10.80 -7.26
N ALA A 69 10.16 11.75 -6.57
CA ALA A 69 8.78 12.17 -6.85
C ALA A 69 8.61 12.66 -8.29
N GLU A 70 9.64 13.27 -8.87
CA GLU A 70 9.68 13.70 -10.27
C GLU A 70 9.72 12.51 -11.26
N ASP A 71 10.25 11.37 -10.82
CA ASP A 71 10.39 10.14 -11.61
C ASP A 71 9.18 9.20 -11.48
N LEU A 72 8.08 9.65 -10.88
CA LEU A 72 6.88 8.81 -10.65
C LEU A 72 6.42 8.06 -11.91
N ALA A 73 6.44 8.72 -13.07
CA ALA A 73 6.04 8.09 -14.32
C ALA A 73 6.97 6.95 -14.74
N GLU A 74 8.29 7.11 -14.53
CA GLU A 74 9.28 6.07 -14.79
C GLU A 74 9.19 4.94 -13.76
N ALA A 75 8.94 5.27 -12.50
CA ALA A 75 8.72 4.29 -11.44
C ALA A 75 7.50 3.41 -11.74
N ILE A 76 6.37 3.99 -12.16
CA ILE A 76 5.16 3.25 -12.57
C ILE A 76 5.46 2.36 -13.77
N HIS A 77 6.13 2.89 -14.79
CA HIS A 77 6.48 2.10 -15.97
C HIS A 77 7.37 0.91 -15.60
N THR A 78 8.38 1.16 -14.77
CA THR A 78 9.29 0.12 -14.27
C THR A 78 8.53 -0.92 -13.47
N ALA A 79 7.61 -0.52 -12.58
CA ALA A 79 6.79 -1.44 -11.81
C ALA A 79 5.92 -2.34 -12.71
N LYS A 80 5.35 -1.80 -13.80
CA LYS A 80 4.59 -2.60 -14.79
C LYS A 80 5.48 -3.61 -15.51
N VAL A 81 6.70 -3.22 -15.88
CA VAL A 81 7.65 -4.09 -16.60
C VAL A 81 8.23 -5.17 -15.69
N GLU A 82 8.53 -4.82 -14.44
CA GLU A 82 9.14 -5.72 -13.44
C GLU A 82 8.13 -6.62 -12.73
N ASN A 83 6.83 -6.51 -13.02
CA ASN A 83 5.72 -7.26 -12.41
C ASN A 83 5.76 -8.77 -12.75
N ARG A 84 6.82 -9.47 -12.31
CA ARG A 84 7.08 -10.90 -12.56
C ARG A 84 6.59 -11.81 -11.45
N SER A 85 6.15 -11.24 -10.33
CA SER A 85 5.60 -11.93 -9.17
C SER A 85 4.31 -11.24 -8.74
N PRO A 86 3.37 -11.93 -8.07
CA PRO A 86 2.16 -11.29 -7.55
C PRO A 86 2.52 -10.10 -6.67
N THR A 87 2.01 -8.92 -7.01
CA THR A 87 2.35 -7.66 -6.34
C THR A 87 2.06 -7.71 -4.85
N GLU A 88 0.97 -8.38 -4.45
CA GLU A 88 0.61 -8.61 -3.06
C GLU A 88 1.71 -9.38 -2.31
N THR A 89 2.31 -10.39 -2.93
CA THR A 89 3.38 -11.17 -2.29
C THR A 89 4.64 -10.33 -2.13
N TYR A 90 4.95 -9.50 -3.13
CA TYR A 90 6.10 -8.62 -3.11
C TYR A 90 5.98 -7.54 -2.02
N LEU A 91 4.85 -6.85 -1.95
CA LEU A 91 4.61 -5.79 -0.98
C LEU A 91 4.50 -6.33 0.45
N MET A 92 3.82 -7.46 0.66
CA MET A 92 3.73 -8.11 1.97
C MET A 92 5.08 -8.62 2.50
N GLY A 93 6.07 -8.78 1.62
CA GLY A 93 7.44 -9.13 1.98
C GLY A 93 8.29 -7.95 2.44
N GLU A 94 7.80 -6.71 2.31
CA GLU A 94 8.50 -5.50 2.71
C GLU A 94 8.12 -5.12 4.16
N PRO A 95 9.02 -5.26 5.15
CA PRO A 95 8.69 -5.06 6.56
C PRO A 95 8.24 -3.63 6.87
N GLN A 96 8.81 -2.65 6.16
CA GLN A 96 8.53 -1.22 6.35
C GLN A 96 7.58 -0.68 5.28
N LEU A 97 6.70 -1.53 4.73
CA LEU A 97 5.78 -1.15 3.67
C LEU A 97 4.98 0.11 4.01
N ALA A 98 4.43 0.18 5.23
CA ALA A 98 3.63 1.33 5.66
C ALA A 98 4.46 2.62 5.66
N ASP A 99 5.64 2.61 6.31
CA ASP A 99 6.53 3.77 6.36
C ASP A 99 6.96 4.25 4.96
N TYR A 100 7.24 3.31 4.05
CA TYR A 100 7.60 3.68 2.67
C TYR A 100 6.43 4.23 1.87
N LEU A 101 5.22 3.72 2.06
CA LEU A 101 4.04 4.28 1.40
C LEU A 101 3.71 5.67 1.93
N GLU A 102 3.81 5.88 3.24
CA GLU A 102 3.63 7.20 3.88
C GLU A 102 4.65 8.20 3.33
N ALA A 103 5.94 7.86 3.39
CA ALA A 103 7.01 8.72 2.87
C ALA A 103 6.85 9.00 1.36
N GLY A 104 6.41 8.01 0.58
CA GLY A 104 6.16 8.17 -0.85
C GLY A 104 4.98 9.10 -1.14
N MET A 105 3.90 9.01 -0.36
CA MET A 105 2.78 9.93 -0.46
C MET A 105 3.18 11.36 -0.07
N GLU A 106 3.93 11.53 1.02
CA GLU A 106 4.44 12.84 1.45
C GLU A 106 5.35 13.46 0.39
N ALA A 107 6.24 12.67 -0.22
CA ALA A 107 7.12 13.12 -1.30
C ALA A 107 6.33 13.59 -2.54
N LEU A 108 5.16 13.00 -2.79
CA LEU A 108 4.23 13.41 -3.85
C LEU A 108 3.33 14.59 -3.45
N GLY A 109 3.46 15.09 -2.22
CA GLY A 109 2.65 16.19 -1.68
C GLY A 109 1.23 15.78 -1.31
N ILE A 110 1.02 14.50 -0.95
CA ILE A 110 -0.28 13.93 -0.61
C ILE A 110 -0.25 13.49 0.87
N SER A 111 -1.15 14.02 1.68
CA SER A 111 -1.28 13.63 3.09
C SER A 111 -2.05 12.30 3.21
N PRO A 112 -1.51 11.25 3.85
CA PRO A 112 -2.22 9.99 4.06
C PRO A 112 -3.45 10.14 4.96
N GLU A 113 -3.35 10.99 5.99
CA GLU A 113 -4.46 11.25 6.94
C GLU A 113 -5.66 11.92 6.26
N GLU A 114 -5.42 12.87 5.35
CA GLU A 114 -6.51 13.56 4.62
C GLU A 114 -7.14 12.67 3.55
N ALA A 115 -6.38 11.72 3.01
CA ALA A 115 -6.86 10.80 1.98
C ALA A 115 -7.82 9.74 2.53
N GLU A 116 -7.73 9.38 3.81
CA GLU A 116 -8.67 8.44 4.45
C GLU A 116 -10.07 9.03 4.66
N ASP A 117 -10.15 10.31 5.04
CA ASP A 117 -11.44 10.98 5.35
C ASP A 117 -12.38 10.95 4.12
N ASP A 118 -11.82 11.03 2.92
CA ASP A 118 -12.53 10.92 1.64
C ASP A 118 -13.14 9.52 1.40
N LEU A 119 -12.50 8.46 1.90
CA LEU A 119 -12.98 7.06 1.76
C LEU A 119 -14.26 6.79 2.58
N HIS A 120 -14.50 7.60 3.62
CA HIS A 120 -15.62 7.46 4.54
C HIS A 120 -16.80 8.41 4.26
N HIS A 121 -16.74 9.23 3.20
CA HIS A 121 -17.84 10.10 2.81
C HIS A 121 -18.58 9.56 1.56
N PRO A 122 -19.59 8.67 1.72
CA PRO A 122 -20.49 8.35 0.63
C PRO A 122 -21.34 9.58 0.30
N VAL A 123 -21.22 10.10 -0.92
CA VAL A 123 -22.18 11.06 -1.52
C VAL A 123 -23.48 10.38 -1.93
#